data_AF-A0A7C9UVW5-F1
#
_entry.id   AF-A0A7C9UVW5-F1
#
_cell.length_a   1.000
_cell.length_b   1.000
_cell.length_c   1.000
_cell.angle_alpha   90.00
_cell.angle_beta   90.00
_cell.angle_gamma   90.00
#
_symmetry.space_group_name_H-M   'P 1'
#
loop_
_entity.id
_entity.type
_entity.pdbx_description
1 polymer ?
#
loop_
_entity_poly.entity_id
_entity_poly.type
_entity_poly.pdbx_seq_one_letter_code
_entity_poly.pdbx_strand_id
1 'polypeptide(L)'
;MLSWDDLMRACRATKVAETQEQMSDLMGKRPSYVRSLKARGKQPSVDSMAQLHTRLTELEDEFRDLIVFGFDASESRKVAHRMVAEFRDGVFRDITARCRKGGAK
;
A
#
# COMPACT_ATOMS: atom_id res chain seq x y z
N MET A 1 -2.16 14.29 0.01
CA MET A 1 -3.42 13.53 -0.13
C MET A 1 -3.21 12.59 -1.29
N LEU A 2 -2.92 11.31 -1.04
CA LEU A 2 -2.66 10.35 -2.11
C LEU A 2 -3.94 10.11 -2.92
N SER A 3 -3.90 10.41 -4.22
CA SER A 3 -4.96 10.01 -5.14
C SER A 3 -4.85 8.51 -5.47
N TRP A 4 -5.88 7.95 -6.11
CA TRP A 4 -5.83 6.58 -6.61
C TRP A 4 -4.70 6.36 -7.63
N ASP A 5 -4.43 7.36 -8.46
CA ASP A 5 -3.36 7.25 -9.46
C ASP A 5 -1.98 7.35 -8.83
N ASP A 6 -1.82 8.17 -7.79
CA ASP A 6 -0.58 8.20 -6.99
C ASP A 6 -0.36 6.88 -6.27
N LEU A 7 -1.41 6.32 -5.68
CA LEU A 7 -1.37 5.03 -4.99
C LEU A 7 -0.98 3.90 -5.96
N MET A 8 -1.63 3.83 -7.12
CA MET A 8 -1.31 2.84 -8.16
C MET A 8 0.11 3.03 -8.73
N ARG A 9 0.54 4.29 -8.92
CA ARG A 9 1.90 4.59 -9.40
C ARG A 9 2.95 4.14 -8.39
N ALA A 10 2.72 4.42 -7.10
CA ALA A 10 3.61 4.00 -6.03
C ALA A 10 3.67 2.47 -5.93
N CYS A 11 2.52 1.77 -5.92
CA CYS A 11 2.48 0.30 -5.89
C CYS A 11 3.19 -0.35 -7.09
N ARG A 12 3.12 0.26 -8.27
CA ARG A 12 3.87 -0.20 -9.45
C ARG A 12 5.37 0.02 -9.28
N ALA A 13 5.77 1.17 -8.78
CA ALA A 13 7.18 1.49 -8.53
C ALA A 13 7.83 0.54 -7.52
N THR A 14 7.06 0.09 -6.52
CA THR A 14 7.52 -0.88 -5.50
C THR A 14 7.31 -2.33 -5.90
N LYS A 15 6.71 -2.60 -7.08
CA LYS A 15 6.29 -3.93 -7.55
C LYS A 15 5.37 -4.68 -6.57
N VAL A 16 4.71 -3.94 -5.67
CA VAL A 16 3.75 -4.51 -4.71
C VAL A 16 2.43 -4.83 -5.41
N ALA A 17 1.99 -3.98 -6.33
CA ALA A 17 0.87 -4.26 -7.22
C ALA A 17 1.02 -3.52 -8.55
N GLU A 18 0.96 -4.28 -9.63
CA GLU A 18 1.03 -3.77 -10.99
C GLU A 18 -0.36 -3.59 -11.61
N THR A 19 -1.28 -4.49 -11.24
CA THR A 19 -2.67 -4.52 -11.73
C THR A 19 -3.66 -4.01 -10.69
N GLN A 20 -4.85 -3.62 -11.17
CA GLN A 20 -5.95 -3.26 -10.26
C GLN A 20 -6.48 -4.44 -9.46
N GLU A 21 -6.36 -5.67 -9.97
CA GLU A 21 -6.73 -6.88 -9.24
C GLU A 21 -5.82 -7.11 -8.05
N GLN A 22 -4.49 -7.09 -8.25
CA GLN A 22 -3.52 -7.18 -7.16
C GLN A 22 -3.73 -6.10 -6.10
N MET A 23 -4.00 -4.87 -6.54
CA MET A 23 -4.34 -3.77 -5.62
C MET A 23 -5.64 -4.03 -4.86
N SER A 24 -6.64 -4.62 -5.50
CA SER A 24 -7.91 -4.96 -4.85
C SER A 24 -7.70 -6.01 -3.78
N ASP A 25 -6.87 -7.01 -4.05
CA ASP A 25 -6.51 -8.05 -3.09
C ASP A 25 -5.76 -7.46 -1.88
N LEU A 26 -4.79 -6.57 -2.12
CA LEU A 26 -4.06 -5.87 -1.06
C LEU A 26 -4.98 -5.04 -0.16
N MET A 27 -6.01 -4.44 -0.74
CA MET A 27 -6.98 -3.61 0.00
C MET A 27 -8.16 -4.43 0.57
N GLY A 28 -8.19 -5.75 0.35
CA GLY A 28 -9.29 -6.61 0.78
C GLY A 28 -10.63 -6.23 0.13
N LYS A 29 -10.62 -5.75 -1.11
CA LYS A 29 -11.80 -5.31 -1.85
C LYS A 29 -11.96 -6.11 -3.14
N ARG A 30 -13.18 -6.08 -3.71
CA ARG A 30 -13.43 -6.64 -5.03
C ARG A 30 -12.85 -5.72 -6.13
N PRO A 31 -12.34 -6.27 -7.25
CA PRO A 31 -11.87 -5.47 -8.38
C PRO A 31 -12.86 -4.44 -8.92
N SER A 32 -14.16 -4.79 -8.94
CA SER A 32 -15.23 -3.88 -9.35
C SER A 32 -15.36 -2.67 -8.43
N TYR A 33 -15.14 -2.84 -7.12
CA TYR A 33 -15.19 -1.75 -6.14
C TYR A 33 -14.07 -0.75 -6.40
N VAL A 34 -12.83 -1.22 -6.56
CA VAL A 34 -11.66 -0.38 -6.86
C VAL A 34 -11.82 0.36 -8.18
N ARG A 35 -12.23 -0.33 -9.24
CA ARG A 35 -12.54 0.30 -10.54
C ARG A 35 -13.59 1.40 -10.42
N SER A 36 -14.67 1.14 -9.69
CA SER A 36 -15.75 2.12 -9.50
C SER A 36 -15.30 3.36 -8.72
N LEU A 37 -14.42 3.22 -7.72
CA LEU A 37 -13.90 4.35 -6.96
C LEU A 37 -12.97 5.19 -7.83
N LYS A 38 -12.07 4.53 -8.55
CA LYS A 38 -11.17 5.18 -9.50
C LYS A 38 -11.94 5.95 -10.58
N ALA A 39 -12.92 5.32 -11.23
CA ALA A 39 -13.74 5.94 -12.27
C ALA A 39 -14.52 7.17 -11.79
N ARG A 40 -14.84 7.23 -10.49
CA ARG A 40 -15.53 8.36 -9.86
C ARG A 40 -14.57 9.43 -9.32
N GLY A 41 -13.25 9.28 -9.54
CA GLY A 41 -12.24 10.17 -8.97
C GLY A 41 -12.23 10.18 -7.43
N LYS A 42 -12.84 9.18 -6.78
CA LYS A 42 -12.99 9.12 -5.33
C LYS A 42 -11.79 8.46 -4.71
N GLN A 43 -11.26 9.05 -3.64
CA GLN A 43 -10.15 8.46 -2.91
C GLN A 43 -10.55 7.16 -2.20
N PRO A 44 -9.57 6.27 -1.92
CA PRO A 44 -9.79 5.10 -1.06
C PRO A 44 -10.41 5.49 0.29
N SER A 45 -11.15 4.59 0.94
CA SER A 45 -11.63 4.81 2.32
C SER A 45 -10.50 4.64 3.34
N VAL A 46 -10.70 5.12 4.57
CA VAL A 46 -9.73 4.89 5.68
C VAL A 46 -9.53 3.39 5.90
N ASP A 47 -10.59 2.60 5.96
CA ASP A 47 -10.52 1.15 6.13
C ASP A 47 -9.71 0.47 5.03
N SER A 48 -9.88 0.90 3.77
CA SER A 48 -9.14 0.30 2.65
C SER A 48 -7.65 0.65 2.73
N MET A 49 -7.31 1.87 3.18
CA MET A 49 -5.92 2.27 3.42
C MET A 49 -5.32 1.50 4.61
N ALA A 50 -6.10 1.27 5.67
CA ALA A 50 -5.67 0.48 6.82
C ALA A 50 -5.37 -0.97 6.43
N GLN A 51 -6.25 -1.58 5.62
CA GLN A 51 -6.00 -2.93 5.09
C GLN A 51 -4.71 -2.98 4.26
N LEU A 52 -4.50 -1.99 3.37
CA LEU A 52 -3.28 -1.88 2.59
C LEU A 52 -2.04 -1.74 3.48
N HIS A 53 -2.11 -0.90 4.51
CA HIS A 53 -1.02 -0.73 5.47
C HIS A 53 -0.65 -2.06 6.14
N THR A 54 -1.65 -2.81 6.64
CA THR A 54 -1.42 -4.12 7.26
C THR A 54 -0.71 -5.09 6.32
N ARG A 55 -1.15 -5.19 5.06
CA ARG A 55 -0.51 -6.06 4.07
C ARG A 55 0.91 -5.63 3.74
N LEU A 56 1.19 -4.33 3.70
CA LEU A 56 2.54 -3.82 3.48
C LEU A 56 3.47 -4.13 4.66
N THR A 57 2.96 -4.10 5.89
CA THR A 57 3.71 -4.52 7.07
C THR A 57 4.05 -6.01 7.00
N GLU A 58 3.09 -6.86 6.66
CA GLU A 58 3.32 -8.31 6.50
C GLU A 58 4.38 -8.59 5.44
N LEU A 59 4.31 -7.91 4.28
CA LEU A 59 5.32 -8.03 3.23
C LEU A 59 6.71 -7.58 3.69
N GLU A 60 6.79 -6.49 4.46
CA GLU A 60 8.07 -6.03 5.02
C GLU A 60 8.67 -7.06 5.99
N ASP A 61 7.83 -7.65 6.85
CA ASP A 61 8.27 -8.68 7.79
C ASP A 61 8.74 -9.93 7.05
N GLU A 62 8.04 -10.38 6.00
CA GLU A 62 8.49 -11.47 5.14
C GLU A 62 9.86 -11.19 4.49
N PHE A 63 10.07 -9.96 3.99
CA PHE A 63 11.37 -9.57 3.44
C PHE A 63 12.47 -9.52 4.49
N ARG A 64 12.15 -9.06 5.70
CA ARG A 64 13.09 -9.03 6.82
C ARG A 64 13.50 -10.44 7.22
N ASP A 65 12.55 -11.36 7.32
CA ASP A 65 12.82 -12.76 7.66
C ASP A 65 13.73 -13.40 6.61
N LEU A 66 13.48 -13.18 5.32
CA LEU A 66 14.36 -13.68 4.26
C LEU A 66 15.82 -13.20 4.42
N ILE A 67 16.01 -11.92 4.78
CA ILE A 67 17.34 -11.36 5.05
C ILE A 67 17.97 -12.02 6.28
N VAL A 68 17.21 -12.15 7.38
CA VAL A 68 17.67 -12.72 8.65
C VAL A 68 18.07 -14.19 8.49
N PHE A 69 17.32 -14.97 7.71
CA PHE A 69 17.62 -16.38 7.43
C PHE A 69 18.72 -16.58 6.39
N GLY A 70 19.43 -15.51 5.99
CA GLY A 70 20.62 -15.61 5.14
C GLY A 70 20.33 -15.91 3.68
N PHE A 71 19.08 -15.73 3.21
CA PHE A 71 18.84 -15.68 1.78
C PHE A 71 19.51 -14.42 1.23
N ASP A 72 20.38 -14.58 0.24
CA ASP A 72 21.08 -13.47 -0.39
C ASP A 72 20.07 -12.50 -1.02
N ALA A 73 19.71 -11.48 -0.24
CA ALA A 73 18.89 -10.38 -0.70
C ALA A 73 19.80 -9.51 -1.56
N SER A 74 19.83 -9.79 -2.86
CA SER A 74 20.46 -8.93 -3.85
C SER A 74 20.11 -7.45 -3.59
N GLU A 75 20.99 -6.52 -3.96
CA GLU A 75 20.76 -5.08 -3.73
C GLU A 75 19.39 -4.62 -4.24
N SER A 76 18.89 -5.20 -5.33
CA SER A 76 17.54 -4.99 -5.83
C SER A 76 16.42 -5.32 -4.83
N ARG A 77 16.57 -6.38 -4.01
CA ARG A 77 15.61 -6.73 -2.95
C ARG A 77 15.71 -5.80 -1.75
N LYS A 78 16.91 -5.37 -1.36
CA LYS A 78 17.09 -4.38 -0.28
C LYS A 78 16.45 -3.03 -0.65
N VAL A 79 16.61 -2.62 -1.90
CA VAL A 79 15.95 -1.42 -2.44
C VAL A 79 14.44 -1.60 -2.45
N ALA A 80 13.93 -2.74 -2.93
CA ALA A 80 12.49 -3.03 -2.90
C ALA A 80 11.92 -2.98 -1.47
N HIS A 81 12.58 -3.61 -0.50
CA HIS A 81 12.20 -3.56 0.92
C HIS A 81 12.13 -2.11 1.45
N ARG A 82 13.16 -1.29 1.19
CA ARG A 82 13.15 0.12 1.60
C ARG A 82 12.01 0.90 0.97
N MET A 83 11.76 0.69 -0.33
CA MET A 83 10.65 1.35 -1.03
C MET A 83 9.29 0.92 -0.49
N VAL A 84 9.11 -0.35 -0.13
CA VAL A 84 7.90 -0.85 0.53
C VAL A 84 7.69 -0.18 1.88
N ALA A 85 8.73 -0.09 2.71
CA ALA A 85 8.67 0.56 4.02
C ALA A 85 8.31 2.06 3.90
N GLU A 86 8.96 2.79 2.99
CA GLU A 86 8.66 4.21 2.73
C GLU A 86 7.22 4.40 2.25
N PHE A 87 6.73 3.49 1.38
CA PHE A 87 5.37 3.53 0.90
C PHE A 87 4.35 3.24 2.01
N ARG A 88 4.60 2.22 2.84
CA ARG A 88 3.79 1.90 4.03
C ARG A 88 3.67 3.11 4.95
N ASP A 89 4.78 3.76 5.26
CA ASP A 89 4.80 4.93 6.15
C ASP A 89 4.06 6.12 5.53
N GLY A 90 4.11 6.27 4.20
CA GLY A 90 3.26 7.19 3.46
C GLY A 90 1.77 6.92 3.65
N VAL A 91 1.35 5.66 3.49
CA VAL A 91 -0.04 5.21 3.72
C VAL A 91 -0.47 5.48 5.16
N PHE A 92 0.36 5.16 6.15
CA PHE A 92 0.08 5.38 7.56
C PHE A 92 -0.14 6.86 7.90
N ARG A 93 0.71 7.75 7.36
CA ARG A 93 0.55 9.20 7.52
C ARG A 93 -0.77 9.69 6.95
N ASP A 94 -1.16 9.19 5.78
CA ASP A 94 -2.44 9.56 5.14
C ASP A 94 -3.66 9.04 5.93
N ILE A 95 -3.61 7.82 6.48
CA ILE A 95 -4.62 7.30 7.41
C ILE A 95 -4.76 8.23 8.62
N THR A 96 -3.64 8.50 9.28
CA THR A 96 -3.59 9.33 10.49
C THR A 96 -4.15 10.73 10.24
N ALA A 97 -3.77 11.36 9.12
CA ALA A 97 -4.28 12.67 8.74
C ALA A 97 -5.80 12.67 8.54
N ARG A 98 -6.38 11.58 8.01
CA ARG A 98 -7.82 11.46 7.80
C ARG A 98 -8.59 11.21 9.09
N CYS A 99 -8.06 10.38 9.99
CA CYS A 99 -8.66 10.18 11.30
C CYS A 99 -8.70 11.49 12.10
N ARG A 100 -7.64 12.32 12.04
CA ARG A 100 -7.61 13.64 12.70
C ARG A 100 -8.61 14.63 12.10
N LYS A 101 -8.79 14.66 10.78
CA LYS A 101 -9.78 15.53 10.11
C LYS A 101 -11.23 15.06 10.29
N GLY A 102 -11.44 13.76 10.57
CA GLY A 102 -12.77 13.17 10.80
C GLY A 102 -13.32 13.36 12.22
N GLY A 103 -12.52 13.88 13.16
CA GLY A 103 -12.93 14.11 14.56
C GLY A 103 -13.64 15.43 14.84
N ALA A 104 -13.85 16.27 13.82
CA ALA A 104 -14.67 17.48 13.94
C ALA A 104 -16.02 17.24 13.25
N LYS A 105 -16.95 16.64 13.99
CA LYS A 105 -18.39 16.71 13.71
C LYS A 105 -19.11 17.00 15.01
#